data_AF-W0S2J4-F1
#
_entry.id   AF-W0S2J4-F1
#
_cell.length_a   1.000
_cell.length_b   1.000
_cell.length_c   1.000
_cell.angle_alpha   90.00
_cell.angle_beta   90.00
_cell.angle_gamma   90.00
#
_symmetry.space_group_name_H-M   'P 1'
#
loop_
_entity.id
_entity.type
_entity.pdbx_description
1 polymer ?
#
loop_
_entity_poly.entity_id
_entity_poly.type
_entity_poly.pdbx_seq_one_letter_code
_entity_poly.pdbx_strand_id
1 'polypeptide(L)'
;IQFCHPQNSYECLEQMLKDSEEVLKLLKLPYRVVLLSTGDLGFSMAKTYDLEVFLPSYNCYREIGSISNSSDFQARRANIKMKNPKKNKNEYVHILNGSGLAVGR
;
A
#
# COMPACT_ATOMS: atom_id res chain seq x y z
N ILE A 1 8.04 1.98 -2.77
CA ILE A 1 7.90 2.65 -1.45
C ILE A 1 7.68 4.14 -1.71
N GLN A 2 6.80 4.80 -0.96
CA GLN A 2 6.47 6.21 -1.13
C GLN A 2 6.50 6.95 0.21
N PHE A 3 7.09 8.13 0.20
CA PHE A 3 7.03 9.10 1.29
C PHE A 3 6.10 10.23 0.85
N CYS A 4 5.11 10.56 1.66
CA CYS A 4 4.12 11.56 1.28
C CYS A 4 3.75 12.49 2.44
N HIS A 5 3.12 13.61 2.07
CA HIS A 5 2.51 14.52 3.01
C HIS A 5 1.37 13.80 3.77
N PRO A 6 1.26 13.93 5.10
CA PRO A 6 0.23 13.23 5.90
C PRO A 6 -1.19 13.38 5.36
N GLN A 7 -1.55 14.59 4.92
CA GLN A 7 -2.87 14.94 4.36
C GLN A 7 -3.22 14.16 3.09
N ASN A 8 -2.24 13.71 2.32
CA ASN A 8 -2.46 13.08 1.02
C ASN A 8 -2.29 11.55 1.09
N SER A 9 -1.89 11.01 2.24
CA SER A 9 -1.44 9.63 2.34
C SER A 9 -2.47 8.58 1.92
N TYR A 10 -3.75 8.79 2.23
CA TYR A 10 -4.81 7.87 1.80
C TYR A 10 -5.12 8.00 0.31
N GLU A 11 -5.00 9.19 -0.28
CA GLU A 11 -5.11 9.36 -1.73
C GLU A 11 -3.93 8.68 -2.45
N CYS A 12 -2.71 8.82 -1.91
CA CYS A 12 -1.54 8.10 -2.40
C CYS A 12 -1.74 6.57 -2.32
N LEU A 13 -2.40 6.06 -1.27
CA LEU A 13 -2.71 4.63 -1.15
C LEU A 13 -3.60 4.16 -2.32
N GLU A 14 -4.67 4.90 -2.62
CA GLU A 14 -5.57 4.57 -3.73
C GLU A 14 -4.85 4.67 -5.08
N GLN A 15 -3.92 5.61 -5.26
CA GLN A 15 -3.11 5.70 -6.47
C GLN A 15 -2.13 4.51 -6.60
N MET A 16 -1.41 4.16 -5.53
CA MET A 16 -0.51 3.01 -5.53
C MET A 16 -1.25 1.70 -5.81
N LEU A 17 -2.48 1.54 -5.29
CA LEU A 17 -3.33 0.40 -5.61
C LEU A 17 -3.60 0.33 -7.12
N LYS A 18 -4.02 1.44 -7.73
CA LYS A 18 -4.29 1.51 -9.17
C LYS A 18 -3.06 1.18 -10.01
N ASP A 19 -1.88 1.67 -9.61
CA ASP A 19 -0.63 1.39 -10.31
C ASP A 19 -0.33 -0.12 -10.34
N SER A 20 -0.55 -0.82 -9.21
CA SER A 20 -0.39 -2.28 -9.13
C SER A 20 -1.49 -3.05 -9.87
N GLU A 21 -2.74 -2.58 -9.82
CA GLU A 21 -3.85 -3.15 -10.59
C GLU A 21 -3.63 -3.04 -12.10
N GLU A 22 -3.00 -1.95 -12.57
CA GLU A 22 -2.75 -1.73 -13.99
C GLU A 22 -1.87 -2.83 -14.59
N VAL A 23 -0.88 -3.32 -13.84
CA VAL A 23 -0.06 -4.47 -14.26
C VAL A 23 -0.93 -5.70 -14.50
N LEU A 24 -1.87 -6.01 -13.61
CA LEU A 24 -2.80 -7.15 -13.76
C LEU A 24 -3.76 -6.97 -14.94
N LYS A 25 -4.27 -5.75 -15.14
CA LYS A 25 -5.16 -5.41 -16.26
C LYS A 25 -4.46 -5.58 -17.61
N LEU A 26 -3.23 -5.07 -17.73
CA LEU A 26 -2.43 -5.19 -18.95
C LEU A 26 -2.07 -6.65 -19.27
N LEU A 27 -1.78 -7.45 -18.25
CA LEU A 27 -1.57 -8.90 -18.39
C LEU A 27 -2.87 -9.70 -18.57
N LYS A 28 -4.04 -9.05 -18.44
CA LYS A 28 -5.38 -9.65 -18.54
C LYS A 28 -5.59 -10.78 -17.53
N LEU A 29 -5.01 -10.64 -16.34
CA LEU A 29 -5.18 -11.61 -15.25
C LEU A 29 -6.40 -11.23 -14.42
N PRO A 30 -7.42 -12.11 -14.27
CA PRO A 30 -8.55 -11.84 -13.39
C PRO A 30 -8.08 -11.73 -11.94
N TYR A 31 -8.50 -10.67 -11.26
CA TYR A 31 -8.10 -10.41 -9.88
C TYR A 31 -9.24 -9.81 -9.07
N ARG A 32 -9.06 -9.76 -7.75
CA ARG A 32 -9.92 -9.00 -6.83
C ARG A 32 -9.06 -8.16 -5.89
N VAL A 33 -9.66 -7.07 -5.40
CA VAL A 33 -9.08 -6.23 -4.35
C VAL A 33 -9.76 -6.60 -3.03
N VAL A 34 -8.97 -6.87 -1.99
CA VAL A 34 -9.47 -7.19 -0.65
C VAL A 34 -8.96 -6.13 0.32
N LEU A 35 -9.88 -5.42 0.99
CA LEU A 35 -9.54 -4.58 2.13
C LEU A 35 -9.40 -5.46 3.36
N LEU A 36 -8.21 -5.48 3.96
CA LEU A 36 -7.95 -6.34 5.12
C LEU A 36 -8.70 -5.86 6.37
N SER A 37 -9.17 -6.83 7.16
CA SER A 37 -9.74 -6.57 8.48
C SER A 37 -8.66 -6.16 9.47
N THR A 38 -9.04 -5.51 10.57
CA THR A 38 -8.08 -5.06 11.59
C THR A 38 -7.26 -6.20 12.21
N GLY A 39 -7.81 -7.42 12.27
CA GLY A 39 -7.12 -8.60 12.81
C GLY A 39 -6.07 -9.21 11.87
N ASP A 40 -6.09 -8.80 10.59
CA ASP A 40 -5.23 -9.34 9.53
C ASP A 40 -4.22 -8.31 9.01
N LEU A 41 -4.20 -7.11 9.62
CA LEU A 41 -3.22 -6.08 9.26
C LEU A 41 -1.82 -6.47 9.73
N GLY A 42 -0.83 -6.20 8.88
CA GLY A 42 0.58 -6.29 9.27
C GLY A 42 0.91 -5.31 10.40
N PHE A 43 1.84 -5.69 11.28
CA PHE A 43 2.19 -4.98 12.52
C PHE A 43 2.38 -3.45 12.42
N SER A 44 2.86 -2.96 11.27
CA SER A 44 3.17 -1.55 11.06
C SER A 44 2.18 -0.80 10.19
N MET A 45 1.09 -1.44 9.76
CA MET A 45 0.16 -0.91 8.77
C MET A 45 -1.13 -0.41 9.43
N ALA A 46 -1.59 0.77 8.98
CA ALA A 46 -2.86 1.36 9.39
C ALA A 46 -4.02 0.97 8.45
N LYS A 47 -3.73 0.73 7.17
CA LYS A 47 -4.68 0.26 6.15
C LYS A 47 -3.94 -0.49 5.06
N THR A 48 -4.49 -1.61 4.62
CA THR A 48 -3.89 -2.49 3.61
C THR A 48 -4.94 -3.00 2.64
N TYR A 49 -4.62 -2.98 1.35
CA TYR A 49 -5.32 -3.68 0.29
C TYR A 49 -4.46 -4.83 -0.23
N ASP A 50 -5.02 -6.01 -0.32
CA ASP A 50 -4.41 -7.14 -1.02
C ASP A 50 -5.00 -7.28 -2.42
N LEU A 51 -4.12 -7.45 -3.39
CA LEU A 51 -4.45 -7.89 -4.73
C LEU A 51 -4.32 -9.39 -4.78
N GLU A 52 -5.40 -10.06 -5.13
CA GLU A 52 -5.41 -11.51 -5.30
C GLU A 52 -5.76 -11.88 -6.74
N VAL A 53 -4.90 -12.68 -7.37
CA VAL A 53 -5.10 -13.17 -8.74
C VAL A 53 -5.80 -14.52 -8.72
N PHE A 54 -6.68 -14.77 -9.69
CA PHE A 54 -7.33 -16.07 -9.83
C PHE A 54 -6.35 -17.11 -10.38
N LEU A 55 -6.21 -18.24 -9.69
CA LEU A 55 -5.42 -19.39 -10.14
C LEU A 55 -6.35 -20.52 -10.60
N PRO A 56 -6.44 -20.82 -11.91
CA PRO A 56 -7.33 -21.85 -12.42
C PRO A 56 -7.07 -23.25 -11.86
N SER A 57 -5.80 -23.61 -11.63
CA SER A 57 -5.41 -24.92 -11.10
C SER A 57 -5.89 -25.17 -9.67
N TYR A 58 -6.05 -24.10 -8.86
CA TYR A 58 -6.55 -24.17 -7.50
C TYR A 58 -8.02 -23.76 -7.38
N ASN A 59 -8.61 -23.26 -8.48
CA ASN A 59 -9.96 -22.70 -8.53
C ASN A 59 -10.23 -21.68 -7.41
N CYS A 60 -9.26 -20.82 -7.11
CA CYS A 60 -9.37 -19.81 -6.07
C CYS A 60 -8.48 -18.59 -6.35
N TYR A 61 -8.72 -17.50 -5.62
CA TYR A 61 -7.86 -16.33 -5.62
C TYR A 61 -6.69 -16.51 -4.65
N ARG A 62 -5.50 -16.06 -5.05
CA ARG A 62 -4.30 -16.04 -4.22
C ARG A 62 -3.65 -14.67 -4.27
N GLU A 63 -3.18 -14.20 -3.12
CA GLU A 63 -2.44 -12.94 -3.00
C GLU A 63 -1.25 -12.89 -3.97
N ILE A 64 -1.10 -11.76 -4.67
CA ILE A 64 0.02 -11.46 -5.57
C ILE A 64 0.68 -10.10 -5.25
N GLY A 65 -0.01 -9.27 -4.48
CA GLY A 65 0.55 -8.03 -3.96
C GLY A 65 -0.24 -7.49 -2.76
N SER A 66 0.46 -6.74 -1.92
CA SER A 66 -0.13 -6.05 -0.76
C SER A 66 0.31 -4.59 -0.80
N ILE A 67 -0.64 -3.67 -0.68
CA ILE A 67 -0.45 -2.22 -0.79
C ILE A 67 -0.96 -1.57 0.49
N SER A 68 -0.08 -0.91 1.22
CA SER A 68 -0.32 -0.51 2.61
C SER A 68 0.16 0.89 2.95
N ASN A 69 -0.55 1.52 3.88
CA ASN A 69 -0.22 2.81 4.48
C ASN A 69 0.13 2.62 5.97
N SER A 70 1.35 2.98 6.37
CA SER A 70 1.79 2.93 7.77
C SER A 70 1.53 4.21 8.56
N SER A 71 0.89 5.21 7.94
CA SER A 71 0.83 6.58 8.45
C SER A 71 2.22 7.05 8.89
N ASP A 72 2.35 7.64 10.08
CA ASP A 72 3.62 8.10 10.62
C ASP A 72 4.38 7.04 11.43
N PHE A 73 3.89 5.80 11.54
CA PHE A 73 4.46 4.77 12.42
C PHE A 73 5.92 4.47 12.10
N GLN A 74 6.22 4.19 10.84
CA GLN A 74 7.58 3.93 10.38
C GLN A 74 8.44 5.21 10.43
N ALA A 75 7.86 6.36 10.09
CA ALA A 75 8.54 7.65 10.10
C ALA A 75 8.97 8.07 11.51
N ARG A 76 8.16 7.82 12.54
CA ARG A 76 8.49 8.07 13.94
C ARG A 76 9.71 7.25 14.38
N ARG A 77 9.73 5.96 14.04
CA ARG A 77 10.84 5.05 14.39
C ARG A 77 12.15 5.41 13.69
N ALA A 78 12.06 5.80 12.41
CA ALA A 78 13.21 6.20 11.62
C ALA A 78 13.56 7.70 11.77
N ASN A 79 12.80 8.45 12.57
CA ASN A 79 12.91 9.91 12.72
C ASN A 79 12.88 10.70 11.40
N ILE A 80 12.07 10.26 10.42
CA ILE A 80 11.97 10.88 9.10
C ILE A 80 10.91 11.99 9.13
N LYS A 81 11.33 13.22 8.87
CA LYS A 81 10.49 14.41 8.94
C LYS A 81 10.60 15.24 7.67
N MET A 82 9.57 16.00 7.40
CA MET A 82 9.56 17.07 6.41
C MET A 82 9.38 18.42 7.10
N LYS A 83 9.91 19.48 6.51
CA LYS A 83 9.69 20.84 6.99
C LYS A 83 8.31 21.29 6.57
N ASN A 84 7.44 21.64 7.52
CA ASN A 84 6.16 22.25 7.21
C ASN A 84 6.30 23.77 7.15
N PRO A 85 6.27 24.40 5.96
CA PRO A 85 6.44 25.85 5.82
C PRO A 85 5.32 26.65 6.48
N LYS A 86 4.11 26.08 6.61
CA LYS A 86 2.96 26.77 7.23
C LYS A 86 3.06 26.83 8.75
N LYS A 87 3.68 25.83 9.38
CA LYS A 87 3.77 25.70 10.85
C LYS A 87 5.15 26.06 11.41
N ASN A 88 6.12 26.35 10.54
CA ASN A 88 7.53 26.55 10.87
C ASN A 88 8.10 25.46 11.83
N LYS A 89 7.62 24.23 11.67
CA LYS A 89 7.98 23.06 12.47
C LYS A 89 8.18 21.86 11.56
N ASN A 90 9.02 20.93 11.98
CA ASN A 90 9.18 19.65 11.30
C ASN A 90 8.05 18.71 11.72
N GLU A 91 7.42 18.06 10.75
CA GLU A 91 6.39 17.04 10.98
C GLU A 91 6.79 15.72 10.33
N TYR A 92 6.32 14.61 10.91
CA TYR A 92 6.59 13.29 10.36
C TYR A 92 5.87 13.10 9.03
N VAL A 93 6.56 12.51 8.06
CA VAL A 93 5.95 12.08 6.79
C VAL A 93 5.08 10.83 7.01
N HIS A 94 4.18 10.55 6.08
CA HIS A 94 3.55 9.23 6.01
C HIS A 94 4.30 8.33 5.03
N ILE A 95 4.43 7.04 5.38
CA ILE A 95 5.17 6.05 4.58
C ILE A 95 4.21 4.96 4.09
N LEU A 96 4.25 4.71 2.78
CA LEU A 96 3.49 3.68 2.10
C LEU A 96 4.41 2.72 1.38
N ASN A 97 3.98 1.47 1.27
CA ASN A 97 4.67 0.45 0.50
C ASN A 97 3.63 -0.41 -0.25
N GLY A 98 4.05 -1.01 -1.34
CA GLY A 98 3.19 -1.79 -2.20
C GLY A 98 3.98 -2.67 -3.14
N SER A 99 3.52 -3.90 -3.36
CA SER A 99 4.02 -4.77 -4.42
C SER A 99 3.42 -4.35 -5.77
N GLY A 100 4.21 -4.35 -6.84
CA GLY A 100 3.73 -4.06 -8.19
C GLY A 100 4.38 -4.92 -9.27
N LEU A 101 4.54 -6.24 -9.11
CA LEU A 101 3.90 -7.22 -8.22
C LEU A 101 4.96 -8.23 -7.71
N ALA A 102 4.56 -9.29 -7.00
CA ALA A 102 5.46 -10.42 -6.73
C ALA A 102 5.68 -11.27 -7.99
N VAL A 103 6.79 -11.06 -8.70
CA VAL A 103 7.07 -11.61 -10.05
C VAL A 103 6.97 -13.15 -10.15
N GLY A 104 7.33 -13.88 -9.09
CA GLY A 104 7.35 -15.35 -9.11
C GLY A 104 6.04 -16.03 -8.70
N ARG A 105 5.03 -15.28 -8.25
CA ARG A 105 3.70 -15.82 -7.92
C ARG A 105 2.82 -15.89 -9.17
#